data_AF-A0A7C2W447-F1
#
_entry.id   AF-A0A7C2W447-F1
#
_cell.length_a   1.000
_cell.length_b   1.000
_cell.length_c   1.000
_cell.angle_alpha   90.00
_cell.angle_beta   90.00
_cell.angle_gamma   90.00
#
_symmetry.space_group_name_H-M   'P 1'
#
loop_
_entity.id
_entity.type
_entity.pdbx_description
1 polymer ?
#
loop_
_entity_poly.entity_id
_entity_poly.type
_entity_poly.pdbx_seq_one_letter_code
_entity_poly.pdbx_strand_id
1 'polypeptide(L)'
;MDRRTFLGAAGAGLGAWLLPSVAAGAGRRIQGNGQWSALMDSWREPAREFSQAPFWFWNDNLTDAEILRQMDDFAAHGVYGFVIHPRAGLPRSIGWMSDNMLRFMRTAIEGAAKRDMWVVLYDEGMYPSGSSSGQVVAENPAFRTRAFFCIDLDAAEP
;
A
#
# COMPACT_ATOMS: atom_id res chain seq x y z
N MET A 1 -21.95 -11.95 5.16
CA MET A 1 -21.45 -13.33 5.01
C MET A 1 -19.94 -13.26 5.23
N ASP A 2 -19.45 -13.75 6.37
CA ASP A 2 -18.05 -13.57 6.83
C ASP A 2 -17.15 -14.68 6.27
N ARG A 3 -15.84 -14.41 6.12
CA ARG A 3 -14.79 -15.34 5.61
C ARG A 3 -14.79 -16.68 6.34
N ARG A 4 -15.20 -16.68 7.62
CA ARG A 4 -15.31 -17.87 8.47
C ARG A 4 -16.44 -18.81 8.06
N THR A 5 -17.50 -18.29 7.44
CA THR A 5 -18.66 -19.08 6.99
C THR A 5 -18.43 -19.70 5.62
N PHE A 6 -17.64 -19.06 4.75
CA PHE A 6 -17.39 -19.53 3.38
C PHE A 6 -16.52 -20.80 3.34
N LEU A 7 -15.50 -20.90 4.20
CA LEU A 7 -14.61 -22.06 4.26
C LEU A 7 -15.26 -23.34 4.83
N GLY A 8 -16.38 -23.21 5.56
CA GLY A 8 -17.14 -24.36 6.05
C GLY A 8 -17.98 -25.06 4.98
N ALA A 9 -18.32 -24.37 3.89
CA ALA A 9 -19.21 -24.89 2.86
C ALA A 9 -18.48 -25.57 1.68
N ALA A 10 -17.18 -25.27 1.48
CA ALA A 10 -16.41 -25.82 0.36
C ALA A 10 -15.76 -27.20 0.66
N GLY A 11 -15.92 -27.72 1.88
CA GLY A 11 -15.27 -28.96 2.34
C GLY A 11 -15.93 -30.27 1.90
N ALA A 12 -17.03 -30.24 1.15
CA ALA A 12 -17.77 -31.44 0.77
C ALA A 12 -18.16 -31.42 -0.71
N GLY A 13 -17.22 -31.79 -1.58
CA GLY A 13 -17.53 -32.17 -2.95
C GLY A 13 -16.47 -31.73 -3.93
N LEU A 14 -15.56 -32.65 -4.26
CA LEU A 14 -15.10 -32.94 -5.62
C LEU A 14 -14.12 -34.11 -5.52
N GLY A 15 -14.69 -35.31 -5.65
CA GLY A 15 -13.95 -36.54 -5.75
C GLY A 15 -13.14 -36.62 -7.04
N ALA A 16 -11.98 -37.25 -6.91
CA ALA A 16 -11.33 -38.12 -7.90
C ALA A 16 -11.43 -37.68 -9.38
N TRP A 17 -10.44 -36.89 -9.83
CA TRP A 17 -10.04 -36.89 -11.22
C TRP A 17 -8.58 -37.30 -11.36
N LEU A 18 -8.40 -38.28 -12.24
CA LEU A 18 -7.19 -39.04 -12.56
C LEU A 18 -6.05 -38.13 -13.03
N LEU A 19 -4.86 -38.28 -12.45
CA LEU A 19 -3.62 -37.78 -13.04
C LEU A 19 -2.67 -38.95 -13.35
N PRO A 20 -2.05 -38.99 -14.54
CA PRO A 20 -1.09 -40.03 -14.91
C PRO A 20 0.18 -39.92 -14.07
N SER A 21 0.76 -41.07 -13.75
CA SER A 21 2.02 -41.24 -13.05
C SER A 21 3.16 -40.49 -13.75
N VAL A 22 3.55 -39.33 -13.20
CA VAL A 22 4.82 -38.69 -13.54
C VAL A 22 5.91 -39.45 -12.80
N ALA A 23 6.85 -39.96 -13.59
CA ALA A 23 7.98 -40.76 -13.17
C ALA A 23 8.78 -40.11 -12.04
N ALA A 24 9.33 -40.97 -11.18
CA ALA A 24 10.19 -40.67 -10.06
C ALA A 24 11.48 -39.94 -10.52
N GLY A 25 11.41 -38.61 -10.65
CA GLY A 25 12.55 -37.75 -10.39
C GLY A 25 12.74 -37.65 -8.89
N ALA A 26 14.00 -37.56 -8.43
CA ALA A 26 14.37 -37.38 -7.03
C ALA A 26 13.85 -36.03 -6.47
N GLY A 27 12.54 -35.91 -6.32
CA GLY A 27 11.91 -34.86 -5.56
C GLY A 27 12.27 -35.08 -4.10
N ARG A 28 12.86 -34.08 -3.47
CA ARG A 28 12.92 -34.03 -2.00
C ARG A 28 11.52 -34.39 -1.49
N ARG A 29 11.43 -35.50 -0.78
CA ARG A 29 10.22 -35.89 -0.06
C ARG A 29 9.92 -34.72 0.89
N ILE A 30 8.93 -33.89 0.56
CA ILE A 30 8.39 -32.89 1.49
C ILE A 30 8.04 -33.67 2.75
N GLN A 31 8.70 -33.36 3.87
CA GLN A 31 8.49 -34.05 5.15
C GLN A 31 7.03 -33.81 5.56
N GLY A 32 6.22 -34.84 5.35
CA GLY A 32 4.85 -34.69 4.87
C GLY A 32 3.75 -34.47 5.89
N ASN A 33 4.01 -33.86 7.06
CA ASN A 33 2.92 -33.44 7.96
C ASN A 33 3.22 -32.09 8.64
N GLY A 34 4.43 -31.88 9.16
CA GLY A 34 4.79 -30.65 9.89
C GLY A 34 4.93 -29.40 9.02
N GLN A 35 5.37 -29.53 7.77
CA GLN A 35 5.48 -28.39 6.85
C GLN A 35 4.10 -27.91 6.36
N TRP A 36 3.17 -28.85 6.16
CA TRP A 36 1.80 -28.51 5.77
C TRP A 36 1.04 -27.86 6.91
N SER A 37 1.19 -28.32 8.16
CA SER A 37 0.57 -27.66 9.31
C SER A 37 1.11 -26.24 9.50
N ALA A 38 2.44 -26.07 9.46
CA ALA A 38 3.06 -24.74 9.58
C ALA A 38 2.62 -23.76 8.48
N LEU A 39 2.47 -24.26 7.24
CA LEU A 39 1.92 -23.47 6.14
C LEU A 39 0.45 -23.10 6.40
N MET A 40 -0.39 -24.04 6.81
CA MET A 40 -1.81 -23.76 7.08
C MET A 40 -2.00 -22.77 8.23
N ASP A 41 -1.13 -22.83 9.23
CA ASP A 41 -1.11 -21.88 10.35
C ASP A 41 -0.74 -20.46 9.85
N SER A 42 0.28 -20.33 8.99
CA SER A 42 0.65 -19.03 8.40
C SER A 42 -0.38 -18.49 7.39
N TRP A 43 -1.17 -19.36 6.75
CA TRP A 43 -2.31 -18.92 5.93
C TRP A 43 -3.47 -18.39 6.77
N ARG A 44 -3.69 -18.97 7.95
CA ARG A 44 -4.75 -18.54 8.87
C ARG A 44 -4.40 -17.22 9.54
N GLU A 45 -3.14 -17.09 9.97
CA GLU A 45 -2.59 -15.91 10.63
C GLU A 45 -1.31 -15.47 9.88
N PRO A 46 -1.47 -14.74 8.76
CA PRO A 46 -0.34 -14.29 7.96
C PRO A 46 0.56 -13.33 8.74
N ALA A 47 1.86 -13.39 8.47
CA ALA A 47 2.81 -12.44 9.01
C ALA A 47 2.43 -11.01 8.62
N ARG A 48 2.74 -10.03 9.50
CA ARG A 48 2.34 -8.64 9.33
C ARG A 48 2.91 -7.95 8.08
N GLU A 49 4.01 -8.47 7.55
CA GLU A 49 4.57 -8.05 6.26
C GLU A 49 3.61 -8.27 5.07
N PHE A 50 2.65 -9.20 5.21
CA PHE A 50 1.60 -9.46 4.22
C PHE A 50 0.29 -8.71 4.51
N SER A 51 0.32 -7.73 5.41
CA SER A 51 -0.83 -6.87 5.69
C SER A 51 -1.31 -6.14 4.43
N GLN A 52 -2.58 -5.75 4.42
CA GLN A 52 -3.03 -4.66 3.55
C GLN A 52 -2.22 -3.38 3.84
N ALA A 53 -2.02 -2.56 2.81
CA ALA A 53 -1.49 -1.20 2.93
C ALA A 53 -2.36 -0.20 2.19
N PRO A 54 -3.44 0.29 2.83
CA PRO A 54 -4.28 1.31 2.22
C PRO A 54 -3.52 2.62 2.06
N PHE A 55 -3.96 3.43 1.10
CA PHE A 55 -3.61 4.84 1.07
C PHE A 55 -4.26 5.55 2.25
N TRP A 56 -3.43 6.06 3.14
CA TRP A 56 -3.88 6.87 4.26
C TRP A 56 -3.88 8.33 3.86
N PHE A 57 -5.08 8.83 3.53
CA PHE A 57 -5.26 10.19 3.06
C PHE A 57 -5.14 11.19 4.22
N TRP A 58 -4.13 12.04 4.13
CA TRP A 58 -4.02 13.23 4.97
C TRP A 58 -4.63 14.41 4.21
N ASN A 59 -5.82 14.83 4.63
CA ASN A 59 -6.66 15.78 3.91
C ASN A 59 -7.34 16.81 4.83
N ASP A 60 -6.87 16.95 6.06
CA ASP A 60 -7.34 17.93 7.03
C ASP A 60 -6.21 18.27 8.00
N ASN A 61 -6.47 19.11 9.00
CA ASN A 61 -5.54 19.44 10.05
C ASN A 61 -5.01 18.19 10.76
N LEU A 62 -3.68 18.09 10.86
CA LEU A 62 -3.02 16.95 11.49
C LEU A 62 -2.60 17.26 12.92
N THR A 63 -2.68 16.24 13.76
CA THR A 63 -2.08 16.26 15.10
C THR A 63 -1.38 14.93 15.36
N ASP A 64 -0.31 14.95 16.14
CA ASP A 64 0.42 13.73 16.50
C ASP A 64 -0.48 12.73 17.23
N ALA A 65 -1.37 13.22 18.10
CA ALA A 65 -2.32 12.40 18.83
C ALA A 65 -3.30 11.66 17.90
N GLU A 66 -3.85 12.34 16.89
CA GLU A 66 -4.78 11.72 15.95
C GLU A 66 -4.07 10.72 15.02
N ILE A 67 -2.86 11.04 14.56
CA ILE A 67 -2.01 10.13 13.80
C ILE A 67 -1.83 8.81 14.57
N LEU A 68 -1.40 8.90 15.83
CA LEU A 68 -1.16 7.71 16.66
C LEU A 68 -2.46 6.95 16.97
N ARG A 69 -3.57 7.66 17.24
CA ARG A 69 -4.88 7.04 17.49
C ARG A 69 -5.38 6.26 16.26
N GLN A 70 -5.23 6.79 15.06
CA GLN A 70 -5.62 6.10 13.83
C GLN A 70 -4.74 4.87 13.57
N MET A 71 -3.46 4.91 13.95
CA MET A 71 -2.59 3.75 13.87
C MET A 71 -2.98 2.65 14.87
N ASP A 72 -3.41 3.02 16.08
CA ASP A 72 -3.99 2.04 17.02
C ASP A 72 -5.26 1.40 16.44
N ASP A 73 -6.09 2.19 15.76
CA ASP A 73 -7.29 1.71 15.07
C ASP A 73 -6.95 0.76 13.90
N PHE A 74 -5.92 1.07 13.11
CA PHE A 74 -5.40 0.16 12.07
C PHE A 74 -4.97 -1.18 12.67
N ALA A 75 -4.20 -1.16 13.76
CA ALA A 75 -3.75 -2.38 14.44
C ALA A 75 -4.93 -3.24 14.92
N ALA A 76 -5.94 -2.59 15.51
CA ALA A 76 -7.15 -3.25 16.02
C ALA A 76 -7.96 -3.93 14.90
N HIS A 77 -7.85 -3.44 13.67
CA HIS A 77 -8.53 -3.98 12.49
C HIS A 77 -7.64 -4.85 11.60
N GLY A 78 -6.43 -5.21 12.05
CA GLY A 78 -5.54 -6.11 11.32
C GLY A 78 -4.81 -5.45 10.14
N VAL A 79 -4.63 -4.13 10.18
CA VAL A 79 -3.84 -3.36 9.22
C VAL A 79 -2.51 -2.96 9.87
N TYR A 80 -1.43 -3.52 9.34
CA TYR A 80 -0.05 -3.32 9.80
C TYR A 80 0.86 -2.67 8.74
N GLY A 81 0.28 -2.23 7.63
CA GLY A 81 0.97 -1.49 6.57
C GLY A 81 0.13 -0.28 6.15
N PHE A 82 0.77 0.80 5.70
CA PHE A 82 0.06 1.93 5.10
C PHE A 82 0.96 2.76 4.18
N VAL A 83 0.32 3.47 3.23
CA VAL A 83 0.98 4.46 2.37
C VAL A 83 0.56 5.85 2.84
N ILE A 84 1.50 6.65 3.35
CA ILE A 84 1.21 8.05 3.72
C ILE A 84 0.94 8.83 2.44
N HIS A 85 -0.24 9.44 2.32
CA HIS A 85 -0.63 10.10 1.08
C HIS A 85 -1.33 11.44 1.34
N PRO A 86 -0.59 12.56 1.33
CA PRO A 86 -1.16 13.90 1.39
C PRO A 86 -2.15 14.16 0.23
N ARG A 87 -3.25 14.86 0.52
CA ARG A 87 -4.31 15.21 -0.42
C ARG A 87 -4.78 16.65 -0.22
N ALA A 88 -5.64 17.12 -1.13
CA ALA A 88 -6.31 18.40 -0.99
C ALA A 88 -7.11 18.42 0.31
N GLY A 89 -7.05 19.56 1.01
CA GLY A 89 -7.68 19.77 2.32
C GLY A 89 -6.69 19.99 3.45
N LEU A 90 -5.41 19.63 3.26
CA LEU A 90 -4.35 20.03 4.20
C LEU A 90 -4.24 21.56 4.32
N PRO A 91 -4.10 22.10 5.55
CA PRO A 91 -3.79 23.51 5.77
C PRO A 91 -2.51 23.93 5.02
N ARG A 92 -2.45 25.18 4.57
CA ARG A 92 -1.26 25.74 3.88
C ARG A 92 0.02 25.66 4.73
N SER A 93 -0.12 25.64 6.06
CA SER A 93 0.99 25.45 7.00
C SER A 93 1.61 24.05 6.95
N ILE A 94 0.94 23.07 6.35
CA ILE A 94 1.39 21.68 6.18
C ILE A 94 1.64 21.42 4.68
N GLY A 95 2.39 22.31 4.04
CA GLY A 95 2.78 22.17 2.64
C GLY A 95 3.65 20.94 2.40
N TRP A 96 3.64 20.42 1.17
CA TRP A 96 4.51 19.33 0.74
C TRP A 96 5.99 19.66 1.05
N MET A 97 6.70 18.71 1.68
CA MET A 97 8.10 18.85 2.13
C MET A 97 8.38 20.03 3.10
N SER A 98 7.36 20.61 3.72
CA SER A 98 7.57 21.56 4.83
C SER A 98 8.03 20.85 6.10
N ASP A 99 8.66 21.59 7.02
CA ASP A 99 9.06 21.08 8.35
C ASP A 99 7.88 20.46 9.11
N ASN A 100 6.68 21.04 8.95
CA ASN A 100 5.46 20.51 9.55
C ASN A 100 5.08 19.15 8.97
N MET A 101 5.10 19.01 7.64
CA MET A 101 4.81 17.74 6.97
C MET A 101 5.83 16.66 7.38
N LEU A 102 7.12 17.00 7.35
CA LEU A 102 8.19 16.07 7.72
C LEU A 102 8.12 15.65 9.19
N ARG A 103 7.73 16.55 10.09
CA ARG A 103 7.45 16.21 11.49
C ARG A 103 6.30 15.19 11.61
N PHE A 104 5.18 15.41 10.93
CA PHE A 104 4.05 14.47 10.99
C PHE A 104 4.40 13.11 10.37
N MET A 105 5.15 13.09 9.26
CA MET A 105 5.69 11.85 8.68
C MET A 105 6.59 11.12 9.69
N ARG A 106 7.47 11.85 10.39
CA ARG A 106 8.29 11.29 11.47
C ARG A 106 7.43 10.67 12.58
N THR A 107 6.40 11.37 13.06
CA THR A 107 5.47 10.83 14.07
C THR A 107 4.86 9.51 13.61
N ALA A 108 4.38 9.43 12.36
CA ALA A 108 3.81 8.21 11.80
C ALA A 108 4.84 7.08 11.66
N ILE A 109 6.06 7.37 11.17
CA ILE A 109 7.13 6.37 11.00
C ILE A 109 7.58 5.81 12.36
N GLU A 110 7.85 6.67 13.33
CA GLU A 110 8.26 6.25 14.67
C GLU A 110 7.12 5.55 15.41
N GLY A 111 5.87 5.98 15.19
CA GLY A 111 4.68 5.31 15.68
C GLY A 111 4.50 3.90 15.11
N ALA A 112 4.87 3.70 13.84
CA ALA A 112 4.75 2.44 13.13
C ALA A 112 5.79 1.44 13.62
N ALA A 113 7.04 1.89 13.80
CA ALA A 113 8.12 1.09 14.37
C ALA A 113 7.75 0.53 15.76
N LYS A 114 7.09 1.33 16.61
CA LYS A 114 6.63 0.88 17.94
C LYS A 114 5.51 -0.17 17.89
N ARG A 115 4.78 -0.25 16.77
CA ARG A 115 3.62 -1.13 16.58
C ARG A 115 3.92 -2.36 15.72
N ASP A 116 5.17 -2.52 15.29
CA ASP A 116 5.57 -3.54 14.31
C ASP A 116 4.69 -3.45 13.05
N MET A 117 4.66 -2.23 12.50
CA MET A 117 4.02 -1.85 11.24
C MET A 117 5.06 -1.35 10.25
N TRP A 118 4.77 -1.48 8.95
CA TRP A 118 5.59 -0.96 7.87
C TRP A 118 4.92 0.21 7.15
N VAL A 119 5.74 1.13 6.63
CA VAL A 119 5.29 2.37 6.02
C VAL A 119 5.85 2.49 4.62
N VAL A 120 5.00 2.84 3.67
CA VAL A 120 5.42 3.25 2.33
C VAL A 120 5.38 4.76 2.26
N LEU A 121 6.51 5.37 1.91
CA LEU A 121 6.61 6.79 1.62
C LEU A 121 6.42 7.00 0.13
N TYR A 122 5.56 7.95 -0.21
CA TYR A 122 5.34 8.40 -1.57
C TYR A 122 6.14 9.68 -1.80
N ASP A 123 6.83 9.81 -2.92
CA ASP A 123 7.74 10.91 -3.24
C ASP A 123 7.04 12.11 -3.89
N GLU A 124 5.73 12.27 -3.66
CA GLU A 124 4.90 13.26 -4.33
C GLU A 124 3.85 13.87 -3.40
N GLY A 125 3.58 15.18 -3.59
CA GLY A 125 2.48 15.88 -2.96
C GLY A 125 1.25 15.85 -3.87
N MET A 126 0.28 14.98 -3.55
CA MET A 126 -0.85 14.58 -4.41
C MET A 126 -0.44 13.57 -5.49
N TYR A 127 -1.07 13.61 -6.65
CA TYR A 127 -0.88 12.76 -7.83
C TYR A 127 -0.94 13.68 -9.06
N PRO A 128 -0.33 13.32 -10.20
CA PRO A 128 0.58 12.19 -10.45
C PRO A 128 2.00 12.44 -9.89
N SER A 129 2.84 11.39 -9.86
CA SER A 129 4.26 11.50 -9.43
C SER A 129 5.12 12.30 -10.42
N GLY A 130 6.20 12.88 -9.90
CA GLY A 130 7.26 13.56 -10.65
C GLY A 130 7.24 15.09 -10.59
N SER A 131 6.24 15.69 -9.96
CA SER A 131 6.13 17.15 -9.81
C SER A 131 6.63 17.66 -8.46
N SER A 132 6.65 16.82 -7.42
CA SER A 132 6.88 17.20 -6.02
C SER A 132 6.00 18.40 -5.60
N SER A 133 4.69 18.29 -5.80
CA SER A 133 3.70 19.36 -5.63
C SER A 133 4.05 20.63 -6.43
N GLY A 134 4.62 20.45 -7.63
CA GLY A 134 5.05 21.53 -8.51
C GLY A 134 6.44 22.12 -8.23
N GLN A 135 7.14 21.68 -7.17
CA GLN A 135 8.48 22.18 -6.82
C GLN A 135 9.50 21.90 -7.92
N VAL A 136 9.39 20.78 -8.65
CA VAL A 136 10.31 20.42 -9.73
C VAL A 136 10.33 21.48 -10.84
N VAL A 137 9.15 21.94 -11.26
CA VAL A 137 9.02 22.95 -12.33
C VAL A 137 9.29 24.36 -11.81
N ALA A 138 8.96 24.62 -10.55
CA ALA A 138 9.28 25.89 -9.91
C ALA A 138 10.80 26.11 -9.82
N GLU A 139 11.57 25.05 -9.55
CA GLU A 139 13.04 25.08 -9.55
C GLU A 139 13.60 25.21 -10.97
N ASN A 140 13.09 24.42 -11.93
CA ASN A 140 13.52 24.49 -13.31
C ASN A 140 12.36 24.26 -14.31
N PRO A 141 11.90 25.33 -15.00
CA PRO A 141 10.82 25.23 -15.97
C PRO A 141 11.07 24.26 -17.14
N ALA A 142 12.32 23.87 -17.39
CA ALA A 142 12.68 22.88 -18.42
C ALA A 142 12.20 21.45 -18.08
N PHE A 143 11.96 21.15 -16.81
CA PHE A 143 11.49 19.83 -16.35
C PHE A 143 9.97 19.65 -16.41
N ARG A 144 9.23 20.65 -16.89
CA ARG A 144 7.78 20.52 -17.07
C ARG A 144 7.43 19.38 -18.01
N THR A 145 6.33 18.68 -17.74
CA THR A 145 5.77 17.68 -18.64
C THR A 145 5.57 18.29 -20.04
N ARG A 146 6.00 17.56 -21.07
CA ARG A 146 5.86 17.95 -22.47
C ARG A 146 4.95 16.95 -23.17
N ALA A 147 4.10 17.44 -24.06
CA ALA A 147 3.25 16.63 -24.91
C ALA A 147 3.41 17.08 -26.37
N PHE A 148 3.23 16.14 -27.29
CA PHE A 148 2.97 16.51 -28.68
C PHE A 148 1.53 17.00 -28.78
N PHE A 149 1.31 18.02 -29.60
CA PHE A 149 -0.02 18.49 -29.95
C PHE A 149 -0.11 18.59 -31.47
N CYS A 150 -1.29 18.25 -32.01
CA CYS A 150 -1.56 18.37 -33.43
C CYS A 150 -1.95 19.81 -33.73
N ILE A 151 -1.35 20.40 -34.76
CA ILE A 151 -1.78 21.68 -35.33
C ILE A 151 -2.29 21.36 -36.73
N ASP A 152 -3.56 21.64 -36.97
CA ASP A 152 -4.13 21.63 -38.31
C ASP A 152 -3.85 22.99 -38.96
N LEU A 153 -2.99 22.99 -39.98
CA LEU A 153 -2.59 24.20 -40.69
C LEU A 153 -3.68 24.73 -41.63
N ASP A 154 -4.69 23.92 -41.97
CA ASP A 154 -5.82 24.35 -42.80
C ASP A 154 -6.90 25.06 -41.97
N ALA A 155 -6.92 24.82 -40.65
CA ALA A 155 -7.89 25.40 -39.70
C ALA A 155 -7.30 26.50 -38.79
N ALA A 156 -5.98 26.55 -38.63
CA ALA A 156 -5.30 27.60 -37.88
C ALA A 156 -5.06 28.81 -38.80
N GLU A 157 -5.91 29.83 -38.73
CA GLU A 157 -5.59 31.13 -39.33
C GLU A 157 -4.37 31.74 -38.61
N PRO A 158 -3.34 32.19 -39.35
CA PRO A 158 -2.09 32.73 -38.78
C PRO A 158 -2.27 34.00 -37.94
#